data_AF-A0A3M7PG76-F1
#
_entry.id   AF-A0A3M7PG76-F1
#
_cell.length_a   1.000
_cell.length_b   1.000
_cell.length_c   1.000
_cell.angle_alpha   90.00
_cell.angle_beta   90.00
_cell.angle_gamma   90.00
#
_symmetry.space_group_name_H-M   'P 1'
#
loop_
_entity.id
_entity.type
_entity.pdbx_description
1 polymer ?
#
loop_
_entity_poly.entity_id
_entity_poly.type
_entity_poly.pdbx_seq_one_letter_code
_entity_poly.pdbx_strand_id
1 'polypeptide(L)' 'MSTADELKAKGNAALQAEKFDEAIKHYTEAIQIDSNNHILYSNRSAAYAK' A
#
# COMPACT_ATOMS: atom_id res chain seq x y z
N MET A 1 -15.44 -1.48 7.40
CA MET A 1 -14.00 -1.36 7.71
C MET A 1 -13.27 -2.04 6.58
N SER A 2 -12.38 -1.36 5.86
CA SER A 2 -11.56 -2.05 4.86
C SER A 2 -10.49 -2.87 5.56
N THR A 3 -10.19 -4.06 5.05
CA THR A 3 -9.13 -4.91 5.62
C THR A 3 -7.76 -4.47 5.11
N ALA A 4 -6.68 -4.88 5.80
CA ALA A 4 -5.32 -4.64 5.34
C ALA A 4 -5.10 -5.24 3.93
N ASP A 5 -5.70 -6.38 3.63
CA ASP A 5 -5.62 -7.02 2.32
C ASP A 5 -6.35 -6.23 1.21
N GLU A 6 -7.52 -5.66 1.51
CA GLU A 6 -8.23 -4.80 0.54
C GLU A 6 -7.44 -3.53 0.24
N LEU A 7 -6.85 -2.89 1.26
CA LEU A 7 -6.02 -1.70 1.09
C LEU A 7 -4.71 -2.04 0.36
N LYS A 8 -4.09 -3.19 0.65
CA LYS A 8 -2.95 -3.70 -0.13
C LYS A 8 -3.31 -3.88 -1.60
N ALA A 9 -4.47 -4.46 -1.90
CA ALA A 9 -4.92 -4.65 -3.29
C ALA A 9 -5.13 -3.30 -4.01
N LYS A 10 -5.73 -2.32 -3.34
CA LYS A 10 -5.86 -0.94 -3.85
C LYS A 10 -4.50 -0.27 -4.08
N GLY A 11 -3.58 -0.43 -3.13
CA GLY A 11 -2.21 0.06 -3.26
C GLY A 11 -1.48 -0.57 -4.45
N ASN A 12 -1.62 -1.88 -4.64
CA ASN A 12 -1.02 -2.59 -5.79
C ASN A 12 -1.62 -2.13 -7.12
N ALA A 13 -2.92 -1.86 -7.17
CA ALA A 13 -3.59 -1.35 -8.36
C ALA A 13 -3.16 0.09 -8.68
N ALA A 14 -3.06 0.95 -7.66
CA ALA A 14 -2.55 2.31 -7.81
C ALA A 14 -1.09 2.33 -8.27
N LEU A 15 -0.25 1.45 -7.73
CA LEU A 15 1.15 1.29 -8.13
C LEU A 15 1.28 0.90 -9.62
N GLN A 16 0.45 -0.04 -10.09
CA GLN A 16 0.40 -0.44 -11.50
C GLN A 16 -0.11 0.67 -12.42
N ALA A 17 -0.99 1.53 -11.91
CA ALA A 17 -1.49 2.70 -12.62
C ALA A 17 -0.55 3.92 -12.52
N GLU A 18 0.67 3.75 -11.98
CA GLU A 18 1.66 4.81 -11.76
C GLU A 18 1.16 5.97 -10.88
N LYS A 19 0.14 5.70 -10.06
CA LYS A 19 -0.41 6.64 -9.07
C LYS A 19 0.30 6.44 -7.73
N PHE A 20 1.54 6.89 -7.65
CA PHE A 20 2.42 6.59 -6.51
C PHE A 20 1.91 7.17 -5.19
N ASP A 21 1.42 8.41 -5.16
CA ASP A 21 0.86 9.03 -3.96
C ASP A 21 -0.36 8.24 -3.42
N GLU A 22 -1.22 7.79 -4.33
CA GLU A 22 -2.40 7.01 -3.97
C GLU A 22 -1.99 5.62 -3.44
N ALA A 23 -0.98 4.99 -4.07
CA ALA A 23 -0.42 3.74 -3.58
C ALA A 23 0.17 3.89 -2.17
N ILE A 24 0.94 4.94 -1.92
CA ILE A 24 1.53 5.25 -0.61
C ILE A 24 0.45 5.40 0.46
N LYS A 25 -0.64 6.12 0.13
CA LYS A 25 -1.77 6.30 1.03
C LYS A 25 -2.41 4.95 1.40
N HIS A 26 -2.76 4.14 0.40
CA HIS A 26 -3.39 2.84 0.63
C HIS A 26 -2.50 1.90 1.44
N TYR A 27 -1.20 1.82 1.16
CA TYR A 27 -0.29 1.01 1.98
C TYR A 27 -0.13 1.56 3.40
N THR A 28 -0.14 2.87 3.59
CA THR A 28 -0.04 3.48 4.91
C THR A 28 -1.27 3.15 5.76
N GLU A 29 -2.47 3.24 5.18
CA GLU A 29 -3.70 2.79 5.83
C GLU A 29 -3.66 1.28 6.11
N ALA A 30 -3.15 0.46 5.19
CA ALA A 30 -3.01 -0.99 5.40
C ALA A 30 -2.06 -1.31 6.57
N ILE A 31 -0.95 -0.57 6.70
CA ILE A 31 0.04 -0.72 7.78
C ILE A 31 -0.54 -0.33 9.14
N GLN A 32 -1.45 0.63 9.19
CA GLN A 32 -2.15 0.98 10.44
C GLN A 32 -3.05 -0.16 10.93
N ILE A 33 -3.53 -1.01 10.03
CA ILE A 33 -4.36 -2.19 10.35
C ILE A 33 -3.49 -3.40 10.67
N ASP A 34 -2.45 -3.65 9.86
CA ASP A 34 -1.54 -4.79 10.00
C ASP A 34 -0.09 -4.32 9.93
N SER A 35 0.39 -3.81 11.06
CA SER A 35 1.74 -3.25 11.18
C SER A 35 2.86 -4.30 11.16
N ASN A 36 2.52 -5.59 11.29
CA ASN A 36 3.47 -6.70 11.25
C ASN A 36 3.70 -7.24 9.82
N ASN A 37 2.91 -6.77 8.85
CA ASN A 37 3.01 -7.21 7.48
C ASN A 37 4.10 -6.47 6.71
N HIS A 38 5.30 -7.05 6.73
CA HIS A 38 6.48 -6.54 6.02
C HIS A 38 6.26 -6.29 4.52
N ILE A 39 5.33 -7.00 3.87
CA ILE A 39 5.02 -6.81 2.45
C ILE A 39 4.46 -5.41 2.21
N LEU A 40 3.66 -4.87 3.13
CA LEU A 40 3.08 -3.53 2.99
C LEU A 40 4.17 -2.44 2.99
N TYR A 41 5.20 -2.60 3.83
CA TYR A 41 6.33 -1.68 3.85
C TYR A 41 7.16 -1.80 2.57
N SER A 42 7.40 -3.03 2.09
CA SER A 42 8.10 -3.28 0.83
C SER A 42 7.37 -2.62 -0.34
N ASN A 43 6.07 -2.83 -0.48
CA ASN A 43 5.29 -2.25 -1.58
C ASN A 43 5.19 -0.72 -1.48
N ARG A 44 5.08 -0.18 -0.25
CA ARG A 44 5.14 1.27 -0.04
C ARG A 44 6.50 1.85 -0.41
N SER A 45 7.59 1.16 -0.11
CA SER A 45 8.93 1.58 -0.52
C SER A 45 9.09 1.58 -2.04
N ALA A 46 8.51 0.59 -2.73
CA ALA A 46 8.46 0.57 -4.19
C ALA A 46 7.68 1.77 -4.76
N ALA A 47 6.62 2.22 -4.10
CA ALA A 47 5.90 3.43 -4.49
C ALA A 47 6.73 4.72 -4.30
N TYR A 48 7.52 4.82 -3.23
CA TYR A 48 8.42 5.96 -3.01
C TYR A 48 9.64 5.98 -3.95
N ALA A 49 10.05 4.83 -4.48
CA ALA A 49 11.23 4.70 -5.33
C ALA A 49 10.95 5.02 -6.82
N LYS A 50 9.73 5.43 -7.17
CA LYS A 50 9.31 5.75 -8.53
C LYS A 50 9.18 7.24 -8.77
#